data_AF-A0A371GHW1-F1
#
_entry.id   AF-A0A371GHW1-F1
#
_cell.length_a   1.000
_cell.length_b   1.000
_cell.length_c   1.000
_cell.angle_alpha   90.00
_cell.angle_beta   90.00
_cell.angle_gamma   90.00
#
_symmetry.space_group_name_H-M   'P 1'
#
loop_
_entity.id
_entity.type
_entity.pdbx_description
1 polymer ?
#
loop_
_entity_poly.entity_id
_entity_poly.type
_entity_poly.pdbx_seq_one_letter_code
_entity_poly.pdbx_strand_id
1 'polypeptide(L)' 'MAWDEYWKLILLGVVVSILPSITFAESISSVVDVDSLNRASFPKDFIFGTASAAYQYEGAAKEGGRGPSIWDTFTHSYP' A
#
# COMPACT_ATOMS: atom_id res chain seq x y z
N MET A 1 -18.05 -58.34 -2.36
CA MET A 1 -19.24 -57.68 -2.94
C MET A 1 -19.93 -56.74 -1.95
N ALA A 2 -20.44 -57.17 -0.79
CA ALA A 2 -21.09 -56.23 0.16
C ALA A 2 -20.09 -55.30 0.90
N TRP A 3 -18.89 -55.80 1.21
CA TRP A 3 -17.84 -55.05 1.90
C TRP A 3 -17.21 -53.93 1.06
N ASP A 4 -17.23 -54.09 -0.27
CA ASP A 4 -16.71 -53.10 -1.21
C ASP A 4 -17.62 -51.88 -1.30
N GLU A 5 -18.94 -52.09 -1.23
CA GLU A 5 -19.94 -51.02 -1.20
C GLU A 5 -19.91 -50.24 0.12
N TYR A 6 -19.64 -50.93 1.24
CA TYR A 6 -19.49 -50.28 2.55
C TYR A 6 -18.37 -49.23 2.55
N TRP A 7 -17.21 -49.58 1.99
CA TRP A 7 -16.09 -48.62 1.91
C TRP A 7 -16.34 -47.50 0.90
N LYS A 8 -17.04 -47.76 -0.21
CA LYS A 8 -17.46 -46.72 -1.14
C LYS A 8 -18.40 -45.71 -0.49
N LEU A 9 -19.34 -46.18 0.34
CA LEU A 9 -20.27 -45.31 1.07
C LEU A 9 -19.56 -44.45 2.13
N ILE A 10 -18.57 -45.01 2.83
CA ILE A 10 -17.73 -44.25 3.75
C ILE A 10 -16.90 -43.21 3.00
N LEU A 11 -16.26 -43.58 1.88
CA LEU A 11 -15.50 -42.65 1.06
C LEU A 11 -16.37 -41.54 0.46
N LEU A 12 -17.58 -41.86 0.01
CA LEU A 12 -18.53 -40.87 -0.51
C LEU A 12 -18.98 -39.90 0.60
N GLY A 13 -19.28 -40.41 1.81
CA GLY A 13 -19.63 -39.59 2.96
C GLY A 13 -18.48 -38.68 3.41
N VAL A 14 -17.24 -39.18 3.36
CA VAL A 14 -16.04 -38.37 3.63
C VAL A 14 -15.85 -37.29 2.55
N VAL A 15 -16.01 -37.62 1.27
CA VAL A 15 -15.90 -36.63 0.18
C VAL A 15 -16.98 -35.54 0.29
N VAL A 16 -18.24 -35.92 0.55
CA VAL A 16 -19.36 -34.97 0.70
C VAL A 16 -19.20 -34.08 1.93
N SER A 17 -18.63 -34.60 3.02
CA SER A 17 -18.40 -33.81 4.24
C SER A 17 -17.20 -32.86 4.15
N ILE A 18 -16.22 -33.14 3.30
CA ILE A 18 -15.04 -32.27 3.10
C ILE A 18 -15.27 -31.23 1.99
N LEU A 19 -16.15 -31.49 1.01
CA LEU A 19 -16.49 -30.55 -0.06
C LEU A 19 -16.90 -29.13 0.42
N PRO A 20 -17.76 -28.97 1.45
CA PRO A 20 -18.17 -27.64 1.93
C PRO A 20 -17.07 -26.91 2.73
N SER A 21 -15.94 -27.54 3.03
CA SER A 21 -14.76 -26.86 3.61
C SER A 21 -13.77 -26.40 2.53
N ILE A 22 -13.93 -26.86 1.28
CA ILE A 22 -13.18 -26.40 0.11
C ILE A 22 -13.88 -25.18 -0.54
N THR A 23 -15.01 -24.72 0.01
CA THR A 23 -15.62 -23.47 -0.43
C THR A 23 -14.71 -22.32 -0.03
N PHE A 24 -13.97 -21.83 -1.04
CA PHE A 24 -13.40 -20.50 -1.19
C PHE A 24 -13.06 -19.80 0.13
N ALA A 25 -11.76 -19.65 0.39
CA ALA A 25 -11.31 -18.53 1.20
C ALA A 25 -11.90 -17.26 0.58
N GLU A 26 -12.94 -16.69 1.19
CA GLU A 26 -13.41 -15.36 0.83
C GLU A 26 -12.23 -14.43 1.09
N SER A 27 -11.65 -13.90 0.02
CA SER A 27 -10.72 -12.80 0.13
C SER A 27 -11.52 -11.60 0.63
N ILE A 28 -11.58 -11.41 1.94
CA ILE A 28 -12.07 -10.16 2.52
C ILE A 28 -11.04 -9.10 2.10
N SER A 29 -11.34 -8.40 0.99
CA SER A 29 -10.62 -7.18 0.66
C SER A 29 -10.78 -6.24 1.84
N SER A 30 -9.70 -5.67 2.35
CA SER A 30 -9.80 -4.65 3.39
C SER A 30 -10.62 -3.49 2.83
N VAL A 31 -11.88 -3.38 3.24
CA VAL A 31 -12.76 -2.24 2.93
C VAL A 31 -12.30 -1.05 3.77
N VAL A 32 -11.08 -0.58 3.54
CA VAL A 32 -10.75 0.80 3.88
C VAL A 32 -11.29 1.59 2.69
N ASP A 33 -12.53 2.06 2.83
CA ASP A 33 -13.15 2.97 1.88
C ASP A 33 -12.39 4.30 1.92
N VAL A 34 -11.31 4.37 1.14
CA VAL A 34 -10.48 5.57 0.99
C VAL A 34 -11.23 6.68 0.26
N ASP A 35 -12.30 6.37 -0.47
CA ASP A 35 -13.12 7.39 -1.13
C ASP A 35 -13.86 8.26 -0.10
N SER A 36 -14.10 7.73 1.10
CA SER A 36 -14.67 8.49 2.22
C SER A 36 -13.66 9.39 2.94
N LEU A 37 -12.35 9.20 2.76
CA LEU A 37 -11.31 9.97 3.45
C LEU A 37 -11.19 11.37 2.85
N ASN A 38 -11.58 12.39 3.62
CA ASN A 38 -11.55 13.78 3.17
C ASN A 38 -11.16 14.73 4.30
N ARG A 39 -11.18 16.04 4.05
CA ARG A 39 -10.76 17.06 5.03
C ARG A 39 -11.59 17.03 6.33
N ALA A 40 -12.86 16.62 6.27
CA ALA A 40 -13.72 16.49 7.44
C ALA A 40 -13.34 15.31 8.35
N SER A 41 -12.49 14.38 7.88
CA SER A 41 -11.94 13.29 8.68
C SER A 41 -10.88 13.77 9.69
N PHE A 42 -10.46 15.03 9.63
CA PHE A 42 -9.44 15.62 10.51
C PHE A 42 -10.04 16.72 11.40
N PRO A 43 -9.45 17.01 12.58
CA PRO A 43 -9.87 18.14 13.41
C PRO A 43 -9.90 19.46 12.64
N LYS A 44 -10.79 20.39 13.04
CA LYS A 44 -10.94 21.69 12.37
C LYS A 44 -9.63 22.49 12.30
N ASP A 45 -8.76 22.30 13.28
CA ASP A 45 -7.48 23.02 13.39
C ASP A 45 -6.30 22.23 12.79
N PHE A 46 -6.57 21.15 12.06
CA PHE A 46 -5.52 20.38 11.38
C PHE A 46 -4.94 21.17 10.21
N ILE A 47 -3.61 21.35 10.19
CA ILE A 47 -2.91 22.07 9.14
C ILE A 47 -2.42 21.09 8.07
N PHE A 48 -2.91 21.28 6.85
CA PHE A 48 -2.35 20.67 5.65
C PHE A 48 -1.45 21.68 4.95
N GLY A 49 -0.25 21.27 4.57
CA GLY A 49 0.70 22.13 3.89
C GLY A 49 1.60 21.34 2.95
N THR A 50 2.47 22.07 2.26
CA THR A 50 3.55 21.53 1.42
C THR A 50 4.88 22.13 1.87
N ALA A 51 5.99 21.47 1.55
CA ALA A 51 7.32 21.90 1.90
C ALA A 51 8.26 21.77 0.69
N SER A 52 9.30 22.60 0.66
CA SER A 52 10.37 22.57 -0.34
C SER A 52 11.70 22.89 0.34
N ALA A 53 12.80 22.78 -0.42
CA ALA A 53 14.13 23.21 0.01
C ALA A 53 14.75 24.14 -1.02
N ALA A 54 15.53 25.12 -0.55
CA ALA A 54 16.11 26.18 -1.37
C ALA A 54 16.88 25.63 -2.58
N TYR A 55 17.85 24.74 -2.36
CA TYR A 55 18.67 24.18 -3.45
C TYR A 55 17.88 23.35 -4.45
N GLN A 56 16.78 22.73 -4.02
CA GLN A 56 15.93 21.91 -4.90
C GLN A 56 15.00 22.75 -5.78
N TYR A 57 14.61 23.95 -5.35
CA TYR A 57 13.52 24.70 -5.99
C TYR A 57 13.87 26.12 -6.44
N GLU A 58 14.70 26.86 -5.71
CA GLU A 58 14.94 28.28 -6.01
C GLU A 58 15.75 28.48 -7.29
N GLY A 59 16.77 27.65 -7.53
CA GLY A 59 17.70 27.85 -8.64
C GLY A 59 18.52 29.14 -8.48
N ALA A 60 18.66 29.91 -9.56
CA ALA A 60 19.31 31.22 -9.58
C ALA A 60 20.66 31.27 -8.82
N ALA A 61 21.44 30.18 -8.90
CA ALA A 61 22.54 29.91 -7.99
C ALA A 61 23.69 30.96 -8.05
N LYS A 62 23.76 31.74 -9.13
CA LYS A 62 24.77 32.78 -9.38
C LYS A 62 24.18 34.19 -9.50
N GLU A 63 22.92 34.39 -9.13
CA GLU A 63 22.21 35.67 -9.25
C GLU A 63 22.06 36.36 -7.89
N GLY A 64 21.68 37.64 -7.90
CA GLY A 64 21.26 38.36 -6.68
C GLY A 64 22.33 38.54 -5.59
N GLY A 65 23.60 38.30 -5.89
CA GLY A 65 24.69 38.36 -4.89
C GLY A 65 24.73 37.15 -3.95
N ARG A 66 24.03 36.05 -4.26
CA ARG A 66 24.07 34.80 -3.50
C ARG A 66 25.49 34.20 -3.51
N GLY A 67 26.00 33.85 -2.33
CA GLY A 67 27.24 33.07 -2.19
C GLY A 67 27.02 31.57 -2.49
N PRO A 68 28.06 30.84 -2.94
CA PRO A 68 27.93 29.42 -3.22
C PRO A 68 27.66 28.61 -1.94
N SER A 69 26.77 27.64 -2.03
CA SER A 69 26.54 26.64 -1.00
C SER A 69 27.45 25.41 -1.21
N ILE A 70 27.55 24.55 -0.19
CA ILE A 70 28.28 23.28 -0.29
C ILE A 70 27.71 22.41 -1.43
N TRP A 71 26.39 22.44 -1.63
CA TRP A 71 25.73 21.70 -2.71
C TRP A 71 26.15 22.19 -4.10
N ASP A 72 26.31 23.51 -4.28
CA ASP A 72 26.86 24.05 -5.53
C ASP A 72 28.27 23.51 -5.78
N THR A 73 29.16 23.58 -4.79
CA THR A 73 30.53 23.08 -4.94
C THR A 73 30.57 21.59 -5.26
N PHE A 74 29.78 20.79 -4.55
CA PHE A 74 29.75 19.33 -4.72
C PHE A 74 29.30 18.94 -6.12
N THR A 75 28.15 19.42 -6.59
CA THR A 75 27.59 18.96 -7.88
C THR A 75 28.37 19.47 -9.09
N HIS A 76 29.09 20.59 -8.97
CA HIS A 76 29.97 21.06 -10.05
C HIS A 76 31.33 20.38 -10.06
N SER A 77 31.83 19.91 -8.91
CA SER A 77 33.14 19.28 -8.80
C SER A 77 33.11 17.78 -9.11
N TYR A 78 31.96 17.13 -8.94
CA TYR A 78 31.78 15.68 -9.11
C TYR A 78 30.50 15.37 -9.91
N PRO A 79 30.55 15.48 -11.26
CA PRO A 79 29.39 15.25 -12.12
C PRO A 79 29.05 13.76 -12.30
#